data_AF-E3QYI5-F1
#
_entry.id   AF-E3QYI5-F1
#
_cell.length_a   1.000
_cell.length_b   1.000
_cell.length_c   1.000
_cell.angle_alpha   90.00
_cell.angle_beta   90.00
_cell.angle_gamma   90.00
#
_symmetry.space_group_name_H-M   'P 1'
#
loop_
_entity.id
_entity.type
_entity.pdbx_description
1 polymer ?
#
loop_
_entity_poly.entity_id
_entity_poly.type
_entity_poly.pdbx_seq_one_letter_code
_entity_poly.pdbx_strand_id
1 'polypeptide(L)'
;MQSPYIFFFLFTYLPALGLALPATADGRNGVSASQISNAVAAWRQDTGKVSNFLNTATTFTGSEFTKQATIALNAELDELNHKKVLDTAFQGAQTISQANNVLATQGTFQQVVDVLRSMVQNGPSTAQQDVDTINQNRCVNVLPNIDKYFAAAGSPNVRSIRPTGCSSVQGGGGNGGNGNGGNGNGGNGNGGNGNGGNNSGKQNQNQNQNQNQNQGKGNNIQKNGNNSPQPAR
;
A
#
# COMPACT_ATOMS: atom_id res chain seq x y z
N MET A 1 57.16 -21.86 -70.60
CA MET A 1 57.50 -20.89 -69.53
C MET A 1 56.28 -20.03 -69.27
N GLN A 2 55.90 -19.90 -67.98
CA GLN A 2 55.21 -18.80 -67.25
C GLN A 2 54.55 -17.68 -68.09
N SER A 3 53.40 -17.07 -67.77
CA SER A 3 52.35 -17.13 -66.74
C SER A 3 51.24 -16.17 -67.20
N PRO A 4 49.95 -16.39 -66.90
CA PRO A 4 48.90 -15.38 -67.07
C PRO A 4 48.63 -14.66 -65.73
N TYR A 5 48.61 -13.32 -65.73
CA TYR A 5 48.15 -12.53 -64.57
C TYR A 5 46.68 -12.15 -64.73
N ILE A 6 45.82 -12.80 -63.93
CA ILE A 6 44.43 -12.46 -63.71
C ILE A 6 44.39 -11.40 -62.59
N PHE A 7 43.87 -10.21 -62.89
CA PHE A 7 43.55 -9.18 -61.89
C PHE A 7 42.26 -9.56 -61.15
N PHE A 8 42.39 -9.97 -59.89
CA PHE A 8 41.27 -10.11 -58.96
C PHE A 8 41.04 -8.77 -58.23
N PHE A 9 39.88 -8.15 -58.44
CA PHE A 9 39.38 -7.08 -57.57
C PHE A 9 38.82 -7.72 -56.29
N LEU A 10 39.57 -7.61 -55.19
CA LEU A 10 39.10 -7.92 -53.84
C LEU A 10 38.26 -6.74 -53.33
N PHE A 11 36.94 -6.86 -53.40
CA PHE A 11 36.03 -6.00 -52.64
C PHE A 11 36.04 -6.49 -51.18
N THR A 12 36.81 -5.81 -50.34
CA THR A 12 36.78 -6.00 -48.89
C THR A 12 35.45 -5.48 -48.34
N TYR A 13 34.53 -6.39 -48.04
CA TYR A 13 33.36 -6.09 -47.21
C TYR A 13 33.85 -5.78 -45.78
N LEU A 14 33.79 -4.52 -45.38
CA LEU A 14 33.85 -4.15 -43.96
C LEU A 14 32.55 -4.64 -43.30
N PRO A 15 32.60 -5.46 -42.23
CA PRO A 15 31.47 -5.58 -41.34
C PRO A 15 31.35 -4.26 -40.57
N ALA A 16 30.33 -3.47 -40.89
CA ALA A 16 29.93 -2.36 -40.04
C ALA A 16 29.54 -2.93 -38.68
N LEU A 17 30.38 -2.71 -37.67
CA LEU A 17 30.03 -2.87 -36.26
C LEU A 17 28.90 -1.87 -35.98
N GLY A 18 27.66 -2.36 -36.06
CA GLY A 18 26.51 -1.66 -35.50
C GLY A 18 26.65 -1.64 -33.98
N LEU A 19 27.13 -0.52 -33.43
CA LEU A 19 26.92 -0.19 -32.03
C LEU A 19 25.41 -0.07 -31.84
N ALA A 20 24.79 -1.16 -31.37
CA ALA A 20 23.43 -1.11 -30.86
C ALA A 20 23.42 -0.15 -29.68
N LEU A 21 22.86 1.04 -29.88
CA LEU A 21 22.50 1.95 -28.81
C LEU A 21 21.59 1.17 -27.83
N PRO A 22 21.77 1.31 -26.51
CA PRO A 22 20.85 0.70 -25.55
C PRO A 22 19.45 1.21 -25.85
N ALA A 23 18.50 0.29 -26.05
CA ALA A 23 17.08 0.60 -26.20
C ALA A 23 16.69 1.57 -25.07
N THR A 24 16.24 2.76 -25.45
CA THR A 24 15.71 3.73 -24.51
C THR A 24 14.61 3.07 -23.70
N ALA A 25 14.59 3.38 -22.41
CA ALA A 25 13.50 3.03 -21.50
C ALA A 25 12.22 3.71 -22.00
N ASP A 26 11.57 3.11 -23.00
CA ASP A 26 10.52 3.76 -23.74
C ASP A 26 9.30 3.96 -22.84
N GLY A 27 8.92 5.22 -22.72
CA GLY A 27 7.69 5.64 -22.09
C GLY A 27 6.47 5.03 -22.77
N ARG A 28 5.30 5.19 -22.17
CA ARG A 28 4.01 4.72 -22.72
C ARG A 28 3.06 5.89 -22.85
N ASN A 29 2.43 6.03 -24.01
CA ASN A 29 1.44 7.07 -24.29
C ASN A 29 1.89 8.50 -23.88
N GLY A 30 3.15 8.84 -24.15
CA GLY A 30 3.71 10.15 -23.81
C GLY A 30 4.15 10.32 -22.35
N VAL A 31 4.03 9.29 -21.51
CA VAL A 31 4.54 9.26 -20.13
C VAL A 31 5.87 8.51 -20.11
N SER A 32 6.95 9.15 -19.66
CA SER A 32 8.28 8.53 -19.62
C SER A 32 8.36 7.36 -18.64
N ALA A 33 9.32 6.45 -18.84
CA ALA A 33 9.57 5.36 -17.89
C ALA A 33 9.89 5.88 -16.48
N SER A 34 10.61 7.00 -16.36
CA SER A 34 10.90 7.64 -15.06
C SER A 34 9.65 8.20 -14.39
N GLN A 35 8.71 8.78 -15.16
CA GLN A 35 7.42 9.22 -14.62
C GLN A 35 6.58 8.03 -14.12
N ILE A 36 6.58 6.92 -14.87
CA ILE A 36 5.90 5.69 -14.46
C ILE A 36 6.49 5.15 -13.15
N SER A 37 7.82 5.01 -13.07
CA SER A 37 8.48 4.50 -11.85
C SER A 37 8.28 5.43 -10.65
N ASN A 38 8.34 6.75 -10.86
CA ASN A 38 8.11 7.74 -9.82
C ASN A 38 6.66 7.69 -9.32
N ALA A 39 5.68 7.54 -10.22
CA ALA A 39 4.28 7.39 -9.84
C ALA A 39 4.05 6.11 -9.00
N VAL A 40 4.65 4.97 -9.38
CA VAL A 40 4.58 3.74 -8.58
C VAL A 40 5.20 3.94 -7.18
N ALA A 41 6.40 4.51 -7.12
CA ALA A 41 7.10 4.72 -5.86
C ALA A 41 6.33 5.67 -4.93
N ALA A 42 5.82 6.78 -5.46
CA ALA A 42 5.08 7.77 -4.69
C ALA A 42 3.71 7.24 -4.25
N TRP A 43 2.97 6.56 -5.13
CA TRP A 43 1.72 5.90 -4.76
C TRP A 43 1.94 4.88 -3.63
N ARG A 44 3.01 4.08 -3.70
CA ARG A 44 3.36 3.17 -2.60
C ARG A 44 3.64 3.91 -1.30
N GLN A 45 4.33 5.06 -1.33
CA GLN A 45 4.58 5.86 -0.14
C GLN A 45 3.27 6.38 0.49
N ASP A 46 2.33 6.82 -0.32
CA ASP A 46 1.03 7.32 0.16
C ASP A 46 0.19 6.22 0.78
N THR A 47 0.14 5.03 0.16
CA THR A 47 -0.51 3.86 0.79
C THR A 47 0.11 3.54 2.16
N GLY A 48 1.42 3.83 2.34
CA GLY A 48 2.13 3.70 3.61
C GLY A 48 1.70 4.74 4.65
N LYS A 49 1.55 6.01 4.26
CA LYS A 49 1.05 7.07 5.16
C LYS A 49 -0.35 6.73 5.66
N VAL A 50 -1.26 6.34 4.76
CA VAL A 50 -2.63 5.93 5.13
C VAL A 50 -2.59 4.70 6.04
N SER A 51 -1.82 3.67 5.69
CA SER A 51 -1.69 2.46 6.51
C SER A 51 -1.14 2.72 7.91
N ASN A 52 -0.13 3.58 8.03
CA ASN A 52 0.47 3.94 9.32
C ASN A 52 -0.55 4.65 10.22
N PHE A 53 -1.33 5.57 9.65
CA PHE A 53 -2.43 6.19 10.39
C PHE A 53 -3.46 5.16 10.84
N LEU A 54 -3.94 4.30 9.93
CA LEU A 54 -4.94 3.27 10.27
C LEU A 54 -4.46 2.30 11.36
N ASN A 55 -3.17 1.99 11.42
CA ASN A 55 -2.58 1.14 12.45
C ASN A 55 -2.51 1.80 13.84
N THR A 56 -2.58 3.13 13.91
CA THR A 56 -2.30 3.90 15.13
C THR A 56 -3.43 4.88 15.51
N ALA A 57 -4.47 5.01 14.68
CA ALA A 57 -5.51 6.02 14.82
C ALA A 57 -6.16 6.02 16.21
N THR A 58 -6.42 4.86 16.80
CA THR A 58 -7.04 4.73 18.13
C THR A 58 -6.12 5.07 19.31
N THR A 59 -4.83 5.30 19.05
CA THR A 59 -3.85 5.73 20.06
C THR A 59 -3.75 7.24 20.17
N PHE A 60 -4.19 7.98 19.14
CA PHE A 60 -4.15 9.44 19.14
C PHE A 60 -5.39 10.03 19.80
N THR A 61 -5.22 11.22 20.39
CA THR A 61 -6.32 11.98 20.98
C THR A 61 -6.24 13.46 20.55
N GLY A 62 -7.35 14.19 20.68
CA GLY A 62 -7.40 15.63 20.44
C GLY A 62 -6.85 16.08 19.08
N SER A 63 -6.00 17.11 19.11
CA SER A 63 -5.43 17.71 17.90
C SER A 63 -4.44 16.81 17.16
N GLU A 64 -3.75 15.91 17.86
CA GLU A 64 -2.81 15.00 17.21
C GLU A 64 -3.55 13.99 16.32
N PHE A 65 -4.70 13.49 16.77
CA PHE A 65 -5.56 12.64 15.92
C PHE A 65 -5.93 13.36 14.64
N THR A 66 -6.44 14.59 14.76
CA THR A 66 -6.91 15.40 13.61
C THR A 66 -5.76 15.68 12.63
N LYS A 67 -4.56 15.97 13.14
CA LYS A 67 -3.35 16.17 12.34
C LYS A 67 -2.96 14.90 11.58
N GLN A 68 -2.92 13.74 12.24
CA GLN A 68 -2.57 12.47 11.60
C GLN A 68 -3.64 12.04 10.58
N ALA A 69 -4.92 12.22 10.90
CA ALA A 69 -6.02 11.99 9.97
C ALA A 69 -5.91 12.89 8.73
N THR A 70 -5.50 14.16 8.90
CA THR A 70 -5.29 15.09 7.78
C THR A 70 -4.12 14.64 6.89
N ILE A 71 -3.03 14.14 7.47
CA ILE A 71 -1.90 13.59 6.70
C ILE A 71 -2.36 12.38 5.88
N ALA A 72 -3.12 11.47 6.49
CA ALA A 72 -3.68 10.31 5.79
C ALA A 72 -4.65 10.71 4.68
N LEU A 73 -5.55 11.68 4.94
CA LEU A 73 -6.47 12.20 3.93
C LEU A 73 -5.74 12.81 2.74
N ASN A 74 -4.70 13.62 2.99
CA ASN A 74 -3.92 14.23 1.91
C ASN A 74 -3.16 13.19 1.10
N ALA A 75 -2.60 12.16 1.76
CA ALA A 75 -1.96 11.04 1.08
C ALA A 75 -2.97 10.29 0.19
N GLU A 76 -4.17 10.00 0.72
CA GLU A 76 -5.24 9.35 -0.04
C GLU A 76 -5.65 10.17 -1.26
N LEU A 77 -5.76 11.50 -1.12
CA LEU A 77 -6.06 12.37 -2.26
C LEU A 77 -4.93 12.39 -3.30
N ASP A 78 -3.66 12.28 -2.87
CA ASP A 78 -2.50 12.27 -3.78
C ASP A 78 -2.33 10.94 -4.52
N GLU A 79 -2.79 9.82 -3.94
CA GLU A 79 -2.88 8.53 -4.63
C GLU A 79 -3.66 8.64 -5.97
N LEU A 80 -4.69 9.50 -6.05
CA LEU A 80 -5.43 9.76 -7.30
C LEU A 80 -4.58 10.48 -8.36
N ASN A 81 -3.62 11.31 -7.97
CA ASN A 81 -2.70 11.97 -8.90
C ASN A 81 -1.74 10.94 -9.52
N HIS A 82 -1.22 10.01 -8.72
CA HIS A 82 -0.38 8.92 -9.22
C HIS A 82 -1.16 7.96 -10.10
N LYS A 83 -2.41 7.64 -9.72
CA LYS A 83 -3.32 6.88 -10.57
C LYS A 83 -3.50 7.54 -11.93
N LYS A 84 -3.74 8.86 -11.98
CA LYS A 84 -3.93 9.59 -13.24
C LYS A 84 -2.71 9.51 -14.17
N VAL A 85 -1.50 9.58 -13.61
CA VAL A 85 -0.26 9.39 -14.39
C VAL A 85 -0.22 8.01 -15.01
N LEU A 86 -0.52 6.97 -14.22
CA LEU A 86 -0.50 5.59 -14.71
C LEU A 86 -1.67 5.26 -15.66
N ASP A 87 -2.85 5.84 -15.45
CA ASP A 87 -3.98 5.74 -16.39
C ASP A 87 -3.62 6.31 -17.75
N THR A 88 -2.89 7.43 -17.78
CA THR A 88 -2.39 8.02 -19.03
C THR A 88 -1.39 7.06 -19.70
N ALA A 89 -0.42 6.57 -18.93
CA ALA A 89 0.58 5.62 -19.42
C ALA A 89 -0.04 4.31 -19.96
N PHE A 90 -1.17 3.88 -19.41
CA PHE A 90 -1.86 2.63 -19.76
C PHE A 90 -3.19 2.84 -20.47
N GLN A 91 -3.39 4.01 -21.08
CA GLN A 91 -4.60 4.29 -21.84
C GLN A 91 -4.89 3.17 -22.87
N GLY A 92 -6.11 2.62 -22.81
CA GLY A 92 -6.54 1.50 -23.67
C GLY A 92 -6.00 0.12 -23.28
N ALA A 93 -5.17 0.01 -22.23
CA ALA A 93 -4.62 -1.27 -21.80
C ALA A 93 -5.67 -2.09 -21.03
N GLN A 94 -6.00 -3.26 -21.57
CA GLN A 94 -6.97 -4.16 -20.94
C GLN A 94 -6.50 -4.68 -19.57
N THR A 95 -5.18 -4.74 -19.36
CA THR A 95 -4.54 -5.25 -18.14
C THR A 95 -4.92 -4.49 -16.88
N ILE A 96 -5.25 -3.19 -16.97
CA ILE A 96 -5.68 -2.37 -15.83
C ILE A 96 -7.16 -2.01 -15.86
N SER A 97 -7.90 -2.35 -16.92
CA SER A 97 -9.31 -1.95 -17.11
C SER A 97 -10.22 -2.30 -15.93
N GLN A 98 -10.12 -3.53 -15.42
CA GLN A 98 -10.89 -3.98 -14.27
C GLN A 98 -10.47 -3.28 -12.98
N ALA A 99 -9.17 -3.08 -12.78
CA ALA A 99 -8.64 -2.37 -11.61
C ALA A 99 -9.12 -0.91 -11.61
N ASN A 100 -9.07 -0.27 -12.77
CA ASN A 100 -9.56 1.09 -12.97
C ASN A 100 -11.06 1.20 -12.63
N ASN A 101 -11.89 0.26 -13.11
CA ASN A 101 -13.33 0.25 -12.81
C ASN A 101 -13.59 0.21 -11.29
N VAL A 102 -12.91 -0.68 -10.56
CA VAL A 102 -13.05 -0.75 -9.09
C VAL A 102 -12.64 0.56 -8.42
N LEU A 103 -11.48 1.10 -8.78
CA LEU A 103 -10.92 2.30 -8.13
C LEU A 103 -11.66 3.59 -8.50
N ALA A 104 -12.04 3.76 -9.77
CA ALA A 104 -12.58 5.03 -10.28
C ALA A 104 -14.11 5.07 -10.38
N THR A 105 -14.77 3.92 -10.60
CA THR A 105 -16.20 3.88 -10.94
C THR A 105 -17.06 3.30 -9.84
N GLN A 106 -16.58 2.30 -9.11
CA GLN A 106 -17.35 1.63 -8.05
C GLN A 106 -17.38 2.39 -6.71
N GLY A 107 -16.83 3.61 -6.66
CA GLY A 107 -16.83 4.45 -5.46
C GLY A 107 -15.92 3.97 -4.32
N THR A 108 -15.11 2.92 -4.54
CA THR A 108 -14.25 2.34 -3.48
C THR A 108 -13.21 3.33 -2.98
N PHE A 109 -12.60 4.12 -3.87
CA PHE A 109 -11.65 5.15 -3.47
C PHE A 109 -12.35 6.32 -2.75
N GLN A 110 -13.50 6.75 -3.26
CA GLN A 110 -14.27 7.85 -2.69
C GLN A 110 -14.74 7.55 -1.26
N GLN A 111 -15.15 6.30 -0.99
CA GLN A 111 -15.52 5.90 0.37
C GLN A 111 -14.36 6.11 1.37
N VAL A 112 -13.13 5.76 1.00
CA VAL A 112 -11.97 5.97 1.89
C VAL A 112 -11.75 7.46 2.15
N VAL A 113 -11.78 8.27 1.09
CA VAL A 113 -11.66 9.74 1.20
C VAL A 113 -12.73 10.32 2.12
N ASP A 114 -13.98 9.88 1.97
CA ASP A 114 -15.10 10.41 2.75
C ASP A 114 -15.01 10.02 4.23
N VAL A 115 -14.59 8.78 4.53
CA VAL A 115 -14.38 8.35 5.92
C VAL A 115 -13.18 9.07 6.54
N LEU A 116 -12.05 9.21 5.83
CA LEU A 116 -10.91 9.99 6.33
C LEU A 116 -11.27 11.47 6.56
N ARG A 117 -12.10 12.05 5.67
CA ARG A 117 -12.62 13.42 5.85
C ARG A 117 -13.53 13.51 7.08
N SER A 118 -14.38 12.51 7.32
CA SER A 118 -15.19 12.40 8.54
C SER A 118 -14.31 12.34 9.78
N MET A 119 -13.24 11.53 9.78
CA MET A 119 -12.28 11.46 10.90
C MET A 119 -11.63 12.83 11.19
N VAL A 120 -11.24 13.58 10.15
CA VAL A 120 -10.70 14.95 10.31
C VAL A 120 -11.73 15.88 10.95
N GLN A 121 -13.02 15.76 10.59
CA GLN A 121 -14.09 16.65 11.09
C GLN A 121 -14.56 16.28 12.51
N ASN A 122 -14.69 14.98 12.79
CA ASN A 122 -15.32 14.45 14.00
C ASN A 122 -14.31 14.08 15.11
N GLY A 123 -13.02 14.06 14.78
CA GLY A 123 -11.96 13.72 15.72
C GLY A 123 -11.97 12.23 16.14
N PRO A 124 -11.31 11.87 17.25
CA PRO A 124 -11.03 10.46 17.59
C PRO A 124 -12.26 9.67 18.07
N SER A 125 -13.43 10.28 18.20
CA SER A 125 -14.62 9.66 18.79
C SER A 125 -15.13 8.43 18.03
N THR A 126 -14.95 8.41 16.70
CA THR A 126 -15.37 7.33 15.80
C THR A 126 -14.19 6.50 15.27
N ALA A 127 -12.98 6.72 15.78
CA ALA A 127 -11.74 6.22 15.20
C ALA A 127 -11.74 4.71 14.91
N GLN A 128 -12.20 3.88 15.85
CA GLN A 128 -12.22 2.43 15.67
C GLN A 128 -13.17 2.02 14.53
N GLN A 129 -14.39 2.52 14.53
CA GLN A 129 -15.39 2.21 13.51
C GLN A 129 -14.95 2.69 12.12
N ASP A 130 -14.35 3.87 12.04
CA ASP A 130 -13.86 4.45 10.79
C ASP A 130 -12.66 3.64 10.25
N VAL A 131 -11.74 3.23 11.11
CA VAL A 131 -10.62 2.34 10.74
C VAL A 131 -11.12 1.01 10.20
N ASP A 132 -12.10 0.39 10.87
CA ASP A 132 -12.66 -0.89 10.44
C ASP A 132 -13.36 -0.75 9.08
N THR A 133 -14.13 0.33 8.90
CA THR A 133 -14.80 0.66 7.63
C THR A 133 -13.78 0.85 6.50
N ILE A 134 -12.72 1.61 6.74
CA ILE A 134 -11.65 1.84 5.77
C ILE A 134 -10.93 0.52 5.44
N ASN A 135 -10.56 -0.28 6.45
CA ASN A 135 -9.85 -1.54 6.25
C ASN A 135 -10.70 -2.55 5.46
N GLN A 136 -12.00 -2.67 5.76
CA GLN A 136 -12.90 -3.58 5.05
C GLN A 136 -12.93 -3.33 3.54
N ASN A 137 -12.86 -2.06 3.13
CA ASN A 137 -12.82 -1.67 1.74
C ASN A 137 -11.40 -1.66 1.16
N ARG A 138 -10.44 -0.99 1.81
CA ARG A 138 -9.07 -0.84 1.28
C ARG A 138 -8.38 -2.19 1.08
N CYS A 139 -8.54 -3.11 2.03
CA CYS A 139 -7.82 -4.38 1.99
C CYS A 139 -8.30 -5.31 0.88
N VAL A 140 -9.59 -5.23 0.52
CA VAL A 140 -10.24 -6.12 -0.47
C VAL A 140 -10.30 -5.46 -1.85
N ASN A 141 -10.60 -4.17 -1.91
CA ASN A 141 -10.86 -3.47 -3.16
C ASN A 141 -9.72 -2.55 -3.56
N VAL A 142 -9.30 -1.62 -2.71
CA VAL A 142 -8.38 -0.55 -3.12
C VAL A 142 -6.96 -1.09 -3.34
N LEU A 143 -6.33 -1.59 -2.28
CA LEU A 143 -4.91 -1.99 -2.29
C LEU A 143 -4.61 -3.13 -3.30
N PRO A 144 -5.41 -4.20 -3.42
CA PRO A 144 -5.17 -5.22 -4.44
C PRO A 144 -5.28 -4.70 -5.88
N ASN A 145 -6.13 -3.71 -6.14
CA ASN A 145 -6.23 -3.12 -7.48
C ASN A 145 -5.11 -2.13 -7.75
N ILE A 146 -4.57 -1.43 -6.74
CA ILE A 146 -3.32 -0.67 -6.85
C ILE A 146 -2.16 -1.60 -7.21
N ASP A 147 -2.07 -2.78 -6.59
CA ASP A 147 -1.01 -3.75 -6.92
C ASP A 147 -1.04 -4.19 -8.39
N LYS A 148 -2.23 -4.24 -9.02
CA LYS A 148 -2.35 -4.51 -10.47
C LYS A 148 -1.75 -3.39 -11.32
N TYR A 149 -1.88 -2.13 -10.90
CA TYR A 149 -1.21 -1.01 -11.55
C TYR A 149 0.31 -1.12 -11.43
N PHE A 150 0.82 -1.48 -10.25
CA PHE A 150 2.26 -1.66 -10.03
C PHE A 150 2.82 -2.80 -10.89
N ALA A 151 2.10 -3.91 -10.99
CA ALA A 151 2.47 -5.01 -11.89
C ALA A 151 2.47 -4.57 -13.36
N ALA A 152 1.42 -3.87 -13.82
CA ALA A 152 1.33 -3.35 -15.19
C ALA A 152 2.45 -2.34 -15.51
N ALA A 153 2.92 -1.59 -14.52
CA ALA A 153 4.05 -0.68 -14.60
C ALA A 153 5.42 -1.38 -14.65
N GLY A 154 5.46 -2.71 -14.65
CA GLY A 154 6.71 -3.48 -14.66
C GLY A 154 7.32 -3.72 -13.28
N SER A 155 6.54 -3.50 -12.20
CA SER A 155 6.96 -3.70 -10.81
C SER A 155 6.13 -4.79 -10.10
N PRO A 156 6.10 -6.04 -10.59
CA PRO A 156 5.21 -7.09 -10.06
C PRO A 156 5.51 -7.50 -8.61
N ASN A 157 6.74 -7.28 -8.14
CA ASN A 157 7.15 -7.55 -6.77
C ASN A 157 6.90 -6.38 -5.82
N VAL A 158 6.50 -5.21 -6.34
CA VAL A 158 6.13 -4.05 -5.53
C VAL A 158 4.66 -4.17 -5.17
N ARG A 159 4.38 -4.01 -3.88
CA ARG A 159 3.03 -4.03 -3.33
C ARG A 159 2.76 -2.71 -2.62
N SER A 160 1.52 -2.26 -2.71
CA SER A 160 0.95 -1.25 -1.82
C SER A 160 1.14 -1.67 -0.37
N ILE A 161 1.41 -0.69 0.49
CA ILE A 161 1.59 -0.96 1.92
C ILE A 161 0.20 -1.18 2.51
N ARG A 162 0.07 -2.24 3.32
CA ARG A 162 -1.19 -2.67 3.92
C ARG A 162 -1.19 -2.33 5.41
N PRO A 163 -2.30 -1.82 5.97
CA PRO A 163 -2.45 -1.77 7.42
C PRO A 163 -2.49 -3.20 7.99
N THR A 164 -2.08 -3.36 9.26
CA THR A 164 -2.09 -4.65 9.95
C THR A 164 -3.51 -5.25 10.02
N GLY A 165 -4.53 -4.37 10.07
CA GLY A 165 -5.95 -4.74 9.99
C GLY A 165 -6.37 -5.44 8.69
N CYS A 166 -5.57 -5.46 7.63
CA CYS A 166 -5.91 -6.26 6.45
C CYS A 166 -5.87 -7.77 6.71
N SER A 167 -5.06 -8.22 7.66
CA SER A 167 -4.96 -9.64 8.02
C SER A 167 -6.25 -10.18 8.66
N SER A 168 -7.01 -9.35 9.38
CA SER A 168 -8.29 -9.73 9.98
C SER A 168 -9.46 -9.66 8.99
N VAL A 169 -9.38 -8.79 7.96
CA VAL A 169 -10.42 -8.65 6.92
C VAL A 169 -10.44 -9.82 5.94
N GLN A 170 -9.30 -10.43 5.63
CA GLN A 170 -9.22 -11.57 4.69
C GLN A 170 -9.85 -12.88 5.21
N GLY A 171 -10.27 -12.94 6.49
CA GLY A 171 -10.98 -14.08 7.05
C GLY A 171 -12.45 -14.21 6.63
N GLY A 172 -13.04 -13.22 5.94
CA GLY A 172 -14.47 -13.16 5.63
C GLY A 172 -14.88 -13.43 4.18
N GLY A 173 -13.95 -13.61 3.24
CA GLY A 173 -14.33 -13.87 1.85
C GLY A 173 -13.15 -14.00 0.87
N GLY A 174 -12.92 -15.24 0.40
CA GLY A 174 -12.39 -15.50 -0.94
C GLY A 174 -10.91 -15.21 -1.21
N ASN A 175 -10.07 -16.16 -0.83
CA ASN A 175 -8.87 -16.65 -1.53
C ASN A 175 -7.99 -15.64 -2.31
N GLY A 176 -6.89 -15.23 -1.68
CA GLY A 176 -5.77 -14.53 -2.30
C GLY A 176 -4.41 -15.06 -1.81
N GLY A 177 -4.14 -16.33 -2.14
CA GLY A 177 -2.82 -16.95 -2.28
C GLY A 177 -1.67 -16.51 -1.36
N ASN A 178 -1.53 -17.21 -0.23
CA ASN A 178 -0.22 -17.53 0.32
C ASN A 178 0.22 -18.88 -0.28
N GLY A 179 1.20 -18.87 -1.18
CA GLY A 179 1.66 -20.06 -1.90
C GLY A 179 3.15 -20.29 -1.71
N ASN A 180 3.55 -20.63 -0.49
CA ASN A 180 4.82 -21.33 -0.26
C ASN A 180 4.60 -22.83 -0.53
N GLY A 181 5.56 -23.46 -1.20
CA GLY A 181 5.42 -24.75 -1.89
C GLY A 181 5.06 -25.94 -1.00
N GLY A 182 4.27 -26.86 -1.56
CA GLY A 182 3.92 -28.14 -0.96
C GLY A 182 3.32 -29.09 -1.99
N ASN A 183 4.18 -30.01 -2.46
CA ASN A 183 3.96 -31.21 -3.26
C ASN A 183 2.49 -31.70 -3.42
N GLY A 184 1.97 -31.71 -4.65
CA GLY A 184 0.67 -32.30 -4.98
C GLY A 184 0.79 -33.78 -5.33
N ASN A 185 0.19 -34.64 -4.50
CA ASN A 185 -0.19 -36.00 -4.89
C ASN A 185 -1.72 -36.10 -4.97
N GLY A 186 -2.19 -36.82 -6.00
CA GLY A 186 -3.55 -36.83 -6.50
C GLY A 186 -4.62 -37.27 -5.50
N GLY A 187 -5.82 -36.72 -5.70
CA GLY A 187 -6.97 -36.94 -4.84
C GLY A 187 -7.78 -38.21 -5.14
N ASN A 188 -8.83 -38.39 -4.34
CA ASN A 188 -10.07 -39.01 -4.72
C ASN A 188 -11.15 -38.75 -3.65
N GLY A 189 -12.40 -38.54 -4.08
CA GLY A 189 -13.54 -39.14 -3.38
C GLY A 189 -14.40 -38.29 -2.44
N ASN A 190 -15.49 -37.80 -3.03
CA ASN A 190 -16.88 -38.08 -2.63
C ASN A 190 -17.60 -37.19 -1.60
N GLY A 191 -18.85 -36.88 -1.95
CA GLY A 191 -19.74 -35.95 -1.28
C GLY A 191 -20.44 -36.48 -0.04
N GLY A 192 -21.11 -35.56 0.67
CA GLY A 192 -21.89 -35.86 1.85
C GLY A 192 -22.67 -34.63 2.31
N ASN A 193 -23.94 -34.59 1.89
CA ASN A 193 -25.00 -33.73 2.37
C ASN A 193 -25.20 -33.91 3.90
N GLY A 194 -25.41 -32.83 4.65
CA GLY A 194 -25.62 -32.89 6.10
C GLY A 194 -26.18 -31.59 6.67
N ASN A 195 -27.49 -31.60 6.92
CA ASN A 195 -28.32 -30.55 7.50
C ASN A 195 -28.37 -30.65 9.04
N GLY A 196 -28.64 -29.51 9.71
CA GLY A 196 -28.99 -29.42 11.14
C GLY A 196 -27.85 -28.88 12.01
N GLY A 197 -28.04 -27.97 12.97
CA GLY A 197 -29.21 -27.35 13.57
C GLY A 197 -28.72 -26.54 14.79
N ASN A 198 -29.48 -25.52 15.18
CA ASN A 198 -29.28 -24.66 16.35
C ASN A 198 -28.85 -25.43 17.62
N ASN A 199 -27.99 -24.83 18.48
CA ASN A 199 -28.46 -24.18 19.72
C ASN A 199 -27.33 -23.54 20.55
N SER A 200 -27.68 -22.38 21.10
CA SER A 200 -27.27 -21.73 22.36
C SER A 200 -26.01 -22.14 23.14
N GLY A 201 -25.29 -21.08 23.54
CA GLY A 201 -25.07 -20.81 24.96
C GLY A 201 -23.80 -21.37 25.57
N LYS A 202 -22.81 -20.49 25.77
CA LYS A 202 -22.02 -20.42 27.02
C LYS A 202 -21.24 -19.12 27.07
N GLN A 203 -21.76 -18.22 27.91
CA GLN A 203 -21.00 -17.15 28.54
C GLN A 203 -19.80 -17.76 29.27
N ASN A 204 -18.62 -17.16 29.14
CA ASN A 204 -17.59 -17.29 30.15
C ASN A 204 -17.04 -15.89 30.47
N GLN A 205 -17.65 -15.30 31.49
CA GLN A 205 -17.11 -14.16 32.20
C GLN A 205 -15.88 -14.64 32.96
N ASN A 206 -14.72 -14.04 32.71
CA ASN A 206 -13.61 -14.13 33.65
C ASN A 206 -13.24 -12.71 34.06
N GLN A 207 -13.89 -12.26 35.14
CA GLN A 207 -13.46 -11.16 35.97
C GLN A 207 -12.19 -11.61 36.70
N ASN A 208 -11.09 -10.89 36.53
CA ASN A 208 -10.02 -10.95 37.53
C ASN A 208 -9.67 -9.53 37.96
N GLN A 209 -10.20 -9.19 39.12
CA GLN A 209 -9.81 -8.06 39.93
C GLN A 209 -8.46 -8.41 40.57
N ASN A 210 -7.47 -7.53 40.48
CA ASN A 210 -6.44 -7.50 41.52
C ASN A 210 -6.10 -6.05 41.86
N GLN A 211 -6.48 -5.69 43.09
CA GLN A 211 -6.11 -4.46 43.79
C GLN A 211 -4.72 -4.62 44.42
N ASN A 212 -4.25 -3.53 45.04
CA ASN A 212 -3.09 -3.39 45.93
C ASN A 212 -1.68 -3.34 45.31
N GLN A 213 -0.75 -2.51 45.78
CA GLN A 213 -0.77 -1.36 46.68
C GLN A 213 0.64 -0.75 46.59
N ASN A 214 0.72 0.57 46.67
CA ASN A 214 1.66 1.32 47.52
C ASN A 214 3.19 1.10 47.35
N GLN A 215 3.91 2.15 46.97
CA GLN A 215 4.84 2.86 47.88
C GLN A 215 5.58 3.97 47.15
N GLY A 216 5.32 5.21 47.59
CA GLY A 216 6.19 6.35 47.31
C GLY A 216 7.47 6.28 48.13
N LYS A 217 8.58 6.71 47.52
CA LYS A 217 9.74 7.26 48.22
C LYS A 217 10.25 8.44 47.41
N GLY A 218 10.11 9.63 47.98
CA GLY A 218 10.84 10.80 47.53
C GLY A 218 12.32 10.66 47.84
N ASN A 219 13.13 11.43 47.12
CA ASN A 219 14.37 11.98 47.67
C ASN A 219 14.60 13.36 47.06
N ASN A 220 14.70 14.31 47.98
CA ASN A 220 15.03 15.71 47.84
C ASN A 220 16.54 15.84 48.12
N ILE A 221 17.30 16.51 47.26
CA ILE A 221 18.60 17.21 47.51
C ILE A 221 18.74 18.14 46.28
N GLN A 222 18.39 19.42 46.32
CA GLN A 222 19.07 20.55 46.96
C GLN A 222 20.45 20.86 46.34
N LYS A 223 20.56 21.97 45.57
CA LYS A 223 21.34 23.16 45.95
C LYS A 223 21.51 24.19 44.81
N ASN A 224 21.29 25.45 45.22
CA ASN A 224 21.94 26.72 44.82
C ASN A 224 22.02 27.07 43.32
N GLY A 225 21.52 28.21 42.85
CA GLY A 225 21.35 29.51 43.49
C GLY A 225 22.37 30.50 42.94
N ASN A 226 21.94 31.49 42.16
CA ASN A 226 22.27 32.90 42.40
C ASN A 226 21.57 33.88 41.41
N ASN A 227 21.08 34.95 42.02
CA ASN A 227 20.59 36.24 41.50
C ASN A 227 21.41 36.78 40.30
N SER A 228 20.79 37.29 39.22
CA SER A 228 20.22 38.66 39.00
C SER A 228 21.26 39.80 39.14
N PRO A 229 21.14 40.99 38.47
CA PRO A 229 20.00 41.53 37.69
C PRO A 229 20.36 42.33 36.38
N GLN A 230 19.33 42.55 35.51
CA GLN A 230 18.92 43.75 34.70
C GLN A 230 19.93 44.72 33.99
N PRO A 231 19.48 45.69 33.15
CA PRO A 231 18.41 45.70 32.13
C PRO A 231 18.77 46.45 30.80
N ALA A 232 17.79 46.42 29.88
CA ALA A 232 17.36 47.38 28.84
C ALA A 232 18.28 48.47 28.26
N ARG A 233 18.26 48.51 26.90
CA ARG A 233 18.37 49.64 25.95
C ARG A 233 19.13 50.90 26.36
#